data_AF-A0A1D9P3X6-F1
#
_entry.id   AF-A0A1D9P3X6-F1
#
_cell.length_a   1.000
_cell.length_b   1.000
_cell.length_c   1.000
_cell.angle_alpha   90.00
_cell.angle_beta   90.00
_cell.angle_gamma   90.00
#
_symmetry.space_group_name_H-M   'P 1'
#
loop_
_entity.id
_entity.type
_entity.pdbx_description
1 polymer ?
#
loop_
_entity_poly.entity_id
_entity_poly.type
_entity_poly.pdbx_seq_one_letter_code
_entity_poly.pdbx_strand_id
1 'polypeptide(L)'
;MNPNFCENTVNKNDSSYEQLIDLHQKNAKICIWGCGYIAKTTCKDVLDKLGIEPYCYSDNNPNLWGSEVLDGCLCVDYKSLLPQKDDVAWIVAVGVADCDEVEKQIRGMGFQYVFDLKEIMQDRRMLEKYFPFMKKKTVAYTCIVGDYDDLVLPEDDLLEYYDFFVISDKQPKENQGYKWISINDVVPKEITDPTRMNRFCKINAHMVFPQYDRSIYFDGNITLKKNLDSFFDKLTDLKIGVIGENGMGSLYREGARLMTQNRENTEMIYKQIEHYWKDGMPEEFGSWFCSILLREHNNLKCKEIMENWWEELCRWSRRDQISFPYVLWKNGYSKEDVLVLEEEFSRYFECDYWHWEKKHKIIRLA
;
A
#
# COMPACT_ATOMS: atom_id res chain seq x y z
N MET A 1 15.99 42.32 6.27
CA MET A 1 14.58 42.48 6.67
C MET A 1 13.94 41.13 6.44
N ASN A 2 13.66 40.39 7.51
CA ASN A 2 12.89 39.15 7.40
C ASN A 2 11.46 39.50 6.96
N PRO A 3 10.85 38.76 6.03
CA PRO A 3 9.43 38.89 5.81
C PRO A 3 8.73 38.40 7.08
N ASN A 4 7.93 39.28 7.69
CA ASN A 4 7.03 38.90 8.77
C ASN A 4 6.18 37.70 8.32
N PHE A 5 6.08 36.69 9.16
CA PHE A 5 5.08 35.63 9.06
C PHE A 5 3.69 36.25 9.25
N CYS A 6 3.08 36.76 8.18
CA CYS A 6 1.68 37.17 8.25
C CYS A 6 0.87 36.62 7.07
N GLU A 7 -0.19 35.90 7.45
CA GLU A 7 -1.43 35.69 6.72
C GLU A 7 -1.31 34.86 5.43
N ASN A 8 -0.98 33.56 5.56
CA ASN A 8 -1.56 32.45 4.75
C ASN A 8 -0.90 31.06 4.95
N THR A 9 -0.05 30.84 5.97
CA THR A 9 0.99 29.81 5.84
C THR A 9 0.71 28.43 6.41
N VAL A 10 -0.26 28.22 7.31
CA VAL A 10 -0.57 26.90 7.87
C VAL A 10 -2.07 26.61 7.69
N ASN A 11 -2.41 25.54 6.99
CA ASN A 11 -3.81 25.14 6.83
C ASN A 11 -4.32 24.53 8.14
N LYS A 12 -5.31 25.18 8.76
CA LYS A 12 -5.86 24.76 10.06
C LYS A 12 -6.54 23.38 10.04
N ASN A 13 -6.82 22.84 8.85
CA ASN A 13 -7.36 21.49 8.71
C ASN A 13 -6.27 20.40 8.72
N ASP A 14 -4.98 20.79 8.69
CA ASP A 14 -3.88 19.83 8.70
C ASP A 14 -3.64 19.31 10.13
N SER A 15 -3.16 18.06 10.24
CA SER A 15 -2.76 17.46 11.52
C SER A 15 -1.65 18.27 12.23
N SER A 16 -1.58 18.20 13.57
CA SER A 16 -0.51 18.81 14.38
C SER A 16 0.91 18.46 13.90
N TYR A 17 1.12 17.22 13.40
CA TYR A 17 2.37 16.82 12.77
C TYR A 17 2.72 17.68 11.55
N GLU A 18 1.81 17.81 10.57
CA GLU A 18 2.06 18.57 9.34
C GLU A 18 2.32 20.04 9.62
N GLN A 19 1.51 20.64 10.49
CA GLN A 19 1.68 22.04 10.86
C GLN A 19 3.07 22.27 11.50
N LEU A 20 3.53 21.36 12.36
CA LEU A 20 4.85 21.44 12.96
C LEU A 20 5.98 21.31 11.91
N ILE A 21 5.87 20.36 10.98
CA ILE A 21 6.87 20.16 9.92
C ILE A 21 6.93 21.38 9.00
N ASP A 22 5.79 21.93 8.59
CA ASP A 22 5.72 23.15 7.77
C ASP A 22 6.36 24.35 8.48
N LEU A 23 6.07 24.54 9.77
CA LEU A 23 6.69 25.58 10.59
C LEU A 23 8.21 25.39 10.70
N HIS A 24 8.68 24.16 10.91
CA HIS A 24 10.10 23.85 10.96
C HIS A 24 10.80 24.16 9.63
N GLN A 25 10.21 23.76 8.49
CA GLN A 25 10.74 24.07 7.15
C GLN A 25 10.79 25.58 6.88
N LYS A 26 9.88 26.35 7.49
CA LYS A 26 9.87 27.81 7.46
C LYS A 26 10.83 28.46 8.47
N ASN A 27 11.62 27.68 9.21
CA ASN A 27 12.56 28.14 10.25
C ASN A 27 11.89 28.78 11.47
N ALA A 28 10.68 28.34 11.83
CA ALA A 28 10.08 28.73 13.10
C ALA A 28 10.92 28.23 14.29
N LYS A 29 10.87 28.98 15.40
CA LYS A 29 11.54 28.62 16.66
C LYS A 29 10.72 27.58 17.40
N ILE A 30 11.11 26.31 17.26
CA ILE A 30 10.44 25.20 17.95
C ILE A 30 10.88 25.18 19.41
N CYS A 31 9.96 25.50 20.31
CA CYS A 31 10.19 25.60 21.75
C CYS A 31 9.43 24.49 22.48
N ILE A 32 10.01 23.96 23.55
CA ILE A 32 9.42 22.85 24.31
C ILE A 32 8.89 23.36 25.64
N TRP A 33 7.62 23.14 25.92
CA TRP A 33 7.04 23.45 27.21
C TRP A 33 7.11 22.24 28.14
N GLY A 34 7.80 22.42 29.27
CA GLY A 34 8.10 21.40 30.27
C GLY A 34 9.60 21.06 30.29
N CYS A 35 10.17 20.96 31.48
CA CYS A 35 11.58 20.55 31.69
C CYS A 35 11.72 19.17 32.34
N GLY A 36 10.62 18.42 32.43
CA GLY A 36 10.54 17.14 33.13
C GLY A 36 11.02 15.93 32.31
N TYR A 37 10.70 14.74 32.80
CA TYR A 37 11.09 13.48 32.18
C TYR A 37 10.58 13.34 30.73
N ILE A 38 9.31 13.69 30.47
CA ILE A 38 8.69 13.57 29.13
C ILE A 38 9.42 14.44 28.09
N ALA A 39 9.74 15.68 28.44
CA ALA A 39 10.51 16.59 27.60
C ALA A 39 11.92 16.05 27.30
N LYS A 40 12.61 15.55 28.34
CA LYS A 40 14.01 15.06 28.23
C LYS A 40 14.16 13.70 27.55
N THR A 41 13.08 12.93 27.44
CA THR A 41 13.10 11.58 26.88
C THR A 41 12.24 11.48 25.63
N THR A 42 10.92 11.38 25.79
CA THR A 42 9.97 11.18 24.69
C THR A 42 10.02 12.31 23.67
N CYS A 43 9.99 13.57 24.11
CA CYS A 43 10.02 14.70 23.19
C CYS A 43 11.34 14.77 22.42
N LYS A 44 12.46 14.52 23.08
CA LYS A 44 13.78 14.44 22.44
C LYS A 44 13.82 13.39 21.33
N ASP A 45 13.40 12.16 21.60
CA ASP A 45 13.41 11.10 20.58
C ASP A 45 12.50 11.42 19.39
N VAL A 46 11.33 12.04 19.63
CA VAL A 46 10.45 12.53 18.57
C VAL A 46 11.16 13.59 17.72
N LEU A 47 11.76 14.60 18.34
CA LEU A 47 12.47 15.67 17.65
C LEU A 47 13.65 15.16 16.83
N ASP A 48 14.44 14.21 17.37
CA ASP A 48 15.56 13.58 16.66
C ASP A 48 15.10 12.86 15.38
N LYS A 49 14.00 12.12 15.46
CA LYS A 49 13.41 11.45 14.28
C LYS A 49 12.83 12.42 13.26
N LEU A 50 12.44 13.62 13.69
CA LEU A 50 11.98 14.70 12.83
C LEU A 50 13.15 15.53 12.27
N GLY A 51 14.36 15.40 12.82
CA GLY A 51 15.49 16.24 12.47
C GLY A 51 15.35 17.68 12.99
N ILE A 52 14.60 17.88 14.07
CA ILE A 52 14.31 19.20 14.64
C ILE A 52 15.17 19.41 15.88
N GLU A 53 15.95 20.49 15.91
CA GLU A 53 16.63 20.93 17.12
C GLU A 53 15.76 21.93 17.90
N PRO A 54 15.56 21.73 19.22
CA PRO A 54 14.76 22.65 20.01
C PRO A 54 15.49 23.98 20.21
N TYR A 55 14.79 25.09 19.95
CA TYR A 55 15.32 26.44 20.17
C TYR A 55 15.54 26.74 21.66
N CYS A 56 14.57 26.35 22.50
CA CYS A 56 14.69 26.43 23.96
C CYS A 56 13.62 25.55 24.64
N TYR A 57 13.77 25.39 25.95
CA TYR A 57 12.73 24.89 26.83
C TYR A 57 12.09 26.04 27.60
N SER A 58 10.89 25.85 28.16
CA SER A 58 10.32 26.75 29.16
C SER A 58 9.46 25.97 30.14
N ASP A 59 9.25 26.55 31.32
CA ASP A 59 8.49 25.95 32.41
C ASP A 59 7.90 27.05 33.30
N ASN A 60 6.82 26.73 34.02
CA ASN A 60 6.22 27.65 34.99
C ASN A 60 7.09 27.86 36.23
N ASN A 61 8.08 27.00 36.49
CA ASN A 61 9.02 27.15 37.60
C ASN A 61 10.17 28.11 37.25
N PRO A 62 10.21 29.34 37.82
CA PRO A 62 11.24 30.33 37.49
C PRO A 62 12.64 29.92 37.91
N ASN A 63 12.78 28.98 38.86
CA ASN A 63 14.08 28.47 39.30
C ASN A 63 14.78 27.64 38.22
N LEU A 64 14.05 27.20 37.19
CA LEU A 64 14.64 26.50 36.05
C LEU A 64 15.13 27.46 34.98
N TRP A 65 14.70 28.72 34.98
CA TRP A 65 15.09 29.67 33.93
C TRP A 65 16.58 29.98 34.00
N GLY A 66 17.25 29.90 32.85
CA GLY A 66 18.69 30.01 32.69
C GLY A 66 19.45 28.69 32.91
N SER A 67 18.79 27.62 33.38
CA SER A 67 19.42 26.31 33.53
C SER A 67 19.40 25.53 32.21
N GLU A 68 20.44 24.72 31.99
CA GLU A 68 20.48 23.77 30.88
C GLU A 68 19.53 22.60 31.14
N VAL A 69 18.71 22.27 30.15
CA VAL A 69 17.73 21.18 30.23
C VAL A 69 18.26 19.92 29.57
N LEU A 70 18.70 20.03 28.31
CA LEU A 70 19.21 18.93 27.51
C LEU A 70 20.03 19.46 26.32
N ASP A 71 21.15 18.82 26.00
CA ASP A 71 22.01 19.10 24.83
C ASP A 71 22.36 20.58 24.64
N GLY A 72 22.67 21.30 25.73
CA GLY A 72 22.99 22.74 25.69
C GLY A 72 21.79 23.68 25.54
N CYS A 73 20.57 23.16 25.35
CA CYS A 73 19.37 23.97 25.26
C CYS A 73 18.90 24.40 26.66
N LEU A 74 18.70 25.71 26.82
CA LEU A 74 18.33 26.33 28.09
C LEU A 74 16.82 26.36 28.29
N CYS A 75 16.40 26.33 29.55
CA CYS A 75 15.06 26.75 29.95
C CYS A 75 15.04 28.28 30.03
N VAL A 76 14.10 28.94 29.34
CA VAL A 76 14.00 30.41 29.30
C VAL A 76 12.66 30.87 29.88
N ASP A 77 12.62 32.11 30.36
CA ASP A 77 11.35 32.79 30.65
C ASP A 77 10.58 32.96 29.33
N TYR A 78 9.43 32.30 29.21
CA TYR A 78 8.57 32.36 28.03
C TYR A 78 8.18 33.79 27.65
N LYS A 79 8.16 34.75 28.60
CA LYS A 79 7.86 36.16 28.33
C LYS A 79 8.89 36.80 27.40
N SER A 80 10.14 36.33 27.42
CA SER A 80 11.19 36.79 26.51
C SER A 80 10.89 36.48 25.04
N LEU A 81 9.99 35.53 24.78
CA LEU A 81 9.59 35.10 23.44
C LEU A 81 8.34 35.83 22.92
N LEU A 82 7.62 36.58 23.76
CA LEU A 82 6.42 37.33 23.37
C LEU A 82 6.63 38.32 22.21
N PRO A 83 7.77 39.06 22.11
CA PRO A 83 8.00 39.97 20.99
C PRO A 83 8.10 39.28 19.61
N GLN A 84 8.34 37.97 19.59
CA GLN A 84 8.52 37.14 18.40
C GLN A 84 7.51 35.96 18.38
N LYS A 85 6.39 36.11 19.08
CA LYS A 85 5.42 35.04 19.33
C LYS A 85 4.85 34.39 18.06
N ASP A 86 4.81 35.13 16.95
CA ASP A 86 4.28 34.65 15.68
C ASP A 86 5.29 33.74 14.94
N ASP A 87 6.57 33.77 15.35
CA ASP A 87 7.65 32.92 14.83
C ASP A 87 7.93 31.71 15.74
N VAL A 88 7.15 31.53 16.82
CA VAL A 88 7.38 30.52 17.86
C VAL A 88 6.31 29.45 17.78
N ALA A 89 6.75 28.19 17.77
CA ALA A 89 5.90 27.02 17.86
C ALA A 89 6.21 26.25 19.14
N TRP A 90 5.19 25.97 19.94
CA TRP A 90 5.33 25.24 21.19
C TRP A 90 4.95 23.78 21.01
N ILE A 91 5.81 22.87 21.51
CA ILE A 91 5.45 21.48 21.77
C ILE A 91 5.26 21.32 23.27
N VAL A 92 4.06 20.92 23.68
CA VAL A 92 3.71 20.67 25.08
C VAL A 92 4.18 19.26 25.45
N ALA A 93 5.20 19.18 26.30
CA ALA A 93 5.87 17.93 26.68
C ALA A 93 5.79 17.69 28.20
N VAL A 94 4.58 17.79 28.74
CA VAL A 94 4.26 17.55 30.17
C VAL A 94 3.41 16.30 30.34
N GLY A 95 3.04 15.97 31.59
CA GLY A 95 2.15 14.84 31.87
C GLY A 95 0.76 15.06 31.26
N VAL A 96 0.09 13.99 30.85
CA VAL A 96 -1.24 14.04 30.19
C VAL A 96 -2.28 14.81 31.02
N ALA A 97 -2.17 14.77 32.35
CA ALA A 97 -3.07 15.51 33.25
C ALA A 97 -2.92 17.03 33.14
N ASP A 98 -1.75 17.51 32.74
CA ASP A 98 -1.39 18.93 32.71
C ASP A 98 -1.47 19.54 31.29
N CYS A 99 -1.53 18.70 30.24
CA CYS A 99 -1.48 19.14 28.83
C CYS A 99 -2.54 20.20 28.50
N ASP A 100 -3.81 19.95 28.81
CA ASP A 100 -4.92 20.87 28.49
C ASP A 100 -4.78 22.24 29.16
N GLU A 101 -4.32 22.26 30.42
CA GLU A 101 -4.13 23.49 31.18
C GLU A 101 -2.95 24.28 30.62
N VAL A 102 -1.84 23.60 30.35
CA VAL A 102 -0.64 24.20 29.75
C VAL A 102 -0.94 24.75 28.37
N GLU A 103 -1.66 24.02 27.52
CA GLU A 103 -2.04 24.50 26.19
C GLU A 103 -2.88 25.77 26.28
N LYS A 104 -3.92 25.77 27.13
CA LYS A 104 -4.74 26.96 27.38
C LYS A 104 -3.93 28.13 27.89
N GLN A 105 -2.96 27.88 28.77
CA GLN A 105 -2.05 28.90 29.27
C GLN A 105 -1.24 29.51 28.13
N ILE A 106 -0.57 28.69 27.32
CA ILE A 106 0.27 29.14 26.20
C ILE A 106 -0.54 29.96 25.19
N ARG A 107 -1.73 29.46 24.83
CA ARG A 107 -2.64 30.19 23.94
C ARG A 107 -3.16 31.49 24.56
N GLY A 108 -3.47 31.48 25.85
CA GLY A 108 -3.90 32.66 26.60
C GLY A 108 -2.84 33.77 26.68
N MET A 109 -1.56 33.41 26.56
CA MET A 109 -0.44 34.36 26.45
C MET A 109 -0.28 34.93 25.04
N GLY A 110 -1.07 34.47 24.08
CA GLY A 110 -1.13 34.99 22.71
C GLY A 110 -0.26 34.26 21.70
N PHE A 111 0.33 33.11 22.05
CA PHE A 111 1.01 32.24 21.09
C PHE A 111 -0.02 31.43 20.30
N GLN A 112 0.17 31.36 18.97
CA GLN A 112 -0.81 30.72 18.09
C GLN A 112 -0.52 29.24 17.85
N TYR A 113 0.75 28.89 17.70
CA TYR A 113 1.19 27.52 17.37
C TYR A 113 1.55 26.78 18.65
N VAL A 114 0.67 25.89 19.07
CA VAL A 114 0.82 25.05 20.26
C VAL A 114 0.35 23.65 19.88
N PHE A 115 1.22 22.66 20.09
CA PHE A 115 1.03 21.28 19.69
C PHE A 115 1.21 20.36 20.90
N ASP A 116 0.27 19.47 21.16
CA ASP A 116 0.47 18.38 22.11
C ASP A 116 1.44 17.35 21.51
N LEU A 117 2.49 17.00 22.25
CA LEU A 117 3.42 15.95 21.87
C LEU A 117 2.70 14.63 21.53
N LYS A 118 1.62 14.31 22.25
CA LYS A 118 0.83 13.10 22.03
C LYS A 118 0.16 13.10 20.65
N GLU A 119 -0.37 14.23 20.20
CA GLU A 119 -1.00 14.33 18.88
C GLU A 119 0.02 14.14 17.76
N ILE A 120 1.23 14.69 17.92
CA ILE A 120 2.33 14.48 16.97
C ILE A 120 2.70 12.99 16.93
N MET A 121 2.82 12.33 18.09
CA MET A 121 3.16 10.90 18.18
C MET A 121 2.09 9.97 17.62
N GLN A 122 0.82 10.36 17.69
CA GLN A 122 -0.30 9.58 17.15
C GLN A 122 -0.37 9.63 15.62
N ASP A 123 0.37 10.55 14.99
CA ASP A 123 0.45 10.63 13.56
C ASP A 123 1.09 9.38 12.95
N ARG A 124 0.46 8.84 11.89
CA ARG A 124 0.95 7.64 11.20
C ARG A 124 2.39 7.81 10.70
N ARG A 125 2.79 9.01 10.27
CA ARG A 125 4.16 9.28 9.78
C ARG A 125 5.19 9.19 10.89
N MET A 126 4.81 9.47 12.14
CA MET A 126 5.66 9.17 13.29
C MET A 126 5.81 7.66 13.46
N LEU A 127 4.72 6.90 13.44
CA LEU A 127 4.80 5.43 13.53
C LEU A 127 5.71 4.84 12.45
N GLU A 128 5.67 5.35 11.23
CA GLU A 128 6.53 4.91 10.12
C GLU A 128 8.02 5.22 10.36
N LYS A 129 8.35 6.28 11.12
CA LYS A 129 9.73 6.58 11.54
C LYS A 129 10.24 5.62 12.64
N TYR A 130 9.36 5.09 13.48
CA TYR A 130 9.70 4.07 14.48
C TYR A 130 9.73 2.66 13.88
N PHE A 131 8.80 2.41 12.96
CA PHE A 131 8.54 1.11 12.37
C PHE A 131 8.57 1.23 10.84
N PRO A 132 9.76 1.32 10.21
CA PRO A 132 9.88 1.52 8.76
C PRO A 132 9.16 0.47 7.92
N PHE A 133 8.95 -0.74 8.46
CA PHE A 133 8.18 -1.80 7.79
C PHE A 133 6.68 -1.47 7.61
N MET A 134 6.16 -0.45 8.30
CA MET A 134 4.78 0.04 8.13
C MET A 134 4.64 1.11 7.04
N LYS A 135 5.78 1.62 6.51
CA LYS A 135 5.81 2.71 5.51
C LYS A 135 5.18 2.27 4.19
N LYS A 136 5.48 1.05 3.74
CA LYS A 136 4.96 0.51 2.49
C LYS A 136 3.64 -0.18 2.73
N LYS A 137 2.63 0.24 1.96
CA LYS A 137 1.27 -0.31 2.02
C LYS A 137 0.96 -1.30 0.90
N THR A 138 1.83 -1.33 -0.11
CA THR A 138 1.63 -2.12 -1.33
C THR A 138 2.66 -3.24 -1.39
N VAL A 139 2.17 -4.47 -1.54
CA VAL A 139 2.98 -5.63 -1.88
C VAL A 139 2.96 -5.86 -3.39
N ALA A 140 4.12 -6.09 -3.99
CA ALA A 140 4.25 -6.51 -5.38
C ALA A 140 4.78 -7.95 -5.40
N TYR A 141 4.11 -8.88 -6.06
CA TYR A 141 4.52 -10.28 -5.97
C TYR A 141 4.21 -11.11 -7.20
N THR A 142 5.01 -12.15 -7.36
CA THR A 142 4.81 -13.21 -8.34
C THR A 142 4.82 -14.58 -7.68
N CYS A 143 4.25 -15.57 -8.36
CA CYS A 143 4.24 -16.96 -7.91
C CYS A 143 4.77 -17.89 -9.01
N ILE A 144 5.92 -18.52 -8.76
CA ILE A 144 6.61 -19.38 -9.73
C ILE A 144 6.76 -20.77 -9.11
N VAL A 145 6.10 -21.76 -9.70
CA VAL A 145 6.09 -23.14 -9.19
C VAL A 145 6.49 -24.11 -10.29
N GLY A 146 7.31 -25.10 -9.97
CA GLY A 146 7.66 -26.20 -10.88
C GLY A 146 8.58 -25.79 -12.02
N ASP A 147 9.48 -24.82 -11.79
CA ASP A 147 10.38 -24.25 -12.80
C ASP A 147 9.65 -23.69 -14.05
N TYR A 148 8.42 -23.18 -13.88
CA TYR A 148 7.63 -22.69 -15.01
C TYR A 148 8.25 -21.48 -15.71
N ASP A 149 8.80 -20.55 -14.93
CA ASP A 149 9.48 -19.32 -15.37
C ASP A 149 10.83 -19.14 -14.62
N ASP A 150 11.69 -18.27 -15.16
CA ASP A 150 12.79 -17.68 -14.38
C ASP A 150 12.25 -16.47 -13.61
N LEU A 151 12.78 -16.24 -12.40
CA LEU A 151 12.46 -15.02 -11.65
C LEU A 151 13.08 -13.82 -12.36
N VAL A 152 12.23 -12.91 -12.84
CA VAL A 152 12.67 -11.62 -13.37
C VAL A 152 12.71 -10.58 -12.25
N LEU A 153 13.83 -9.87 -12.15
CA LEU A 153 14.09 -8.87 -11.11
C LEU A 153 13.32 -7.58 -11.40
N PRO A 154 12.88 -6.83 -10.37
CA PRO A 154 12.24 -5.54 -10.57
C PRO A 154 13.28 -4.46 -10.85
N GLU A 155 12.85 -3.32 -11.38
CA GLU A 155 13.70 -2.11 -11.41
C GLU A 155 13.97 -1.61 -9.98
N ASP A 156 15.19 -1.14 -9.73
CA ASP A 156 15.67 -0.77 -8.38
C ASP A 156 14.84 0.36 -7.74
N ASP A 157 14.35 1.31 -8.54
CA ASP A 157 13.54 2.43 -8.07
C ASP A 157 12.18 1.97 -7.50
N LEU A 158 11.66 0.83 -7.97
CA LEU A 158 10.42 0.24 -7.46
C LEU A 158 10.56 -0.30 -6.03
N LEU A 159 11.78 -0.60 -5.59
CA LEU A 159 12.06 -1.05 -4.23
C LEU A 159 11.79 0.05 -3.19
N GLU A 160 11.60 1.31 -3.58
CA GLU A 160 11.18 2.36 -2.66
C GLU A 160 9.66 2.35 -2.41
N TYR A 161 8.89 1.91 -3.40
CA TYR A 161 7.43 1.93 -3.39
C TYR A 161 6.83 0.63 -2.86
N TYR A 162 7.42 -0.52 -3.22
CA TYR A 162 6.83 -1.84 -2.95
C TYR A 162 7.72 -2.73 -2.12
N ASP A 163 7.09 -3.58 -1.30
CA ASP A 163 7.75 -4.79 -0.84
C ASP A 163 7.55 -5.88 -1.90
N PHE A 164 8.64 -6.34 -2.48
CA PHE A 164 8.61 -7.39 -3.50
C PHE A 164 8.67 -8.78 -2.86
N PHE A 165 7.78 -9.68 -3.28
CA PHE A 165 7.77 -11.07 -2.85
C PHE A 165 7.73 -12.05 -4.02
N VAL A 166 8.49 -13.13 -3.91
CA VAL A 166 8.42 -14.27 -4.81
C VAL A 166 7.96 -15.47 -4.00
N ILE A 167 6.81 -16.02 -4.39
CA ILE A 167 6.28 -17.24 -3.81
C ILE A 167 6.70 -18.41 -4.71
N SER A 168 7.42 -19.38 -4.17
CA SER A 168 7.95 -20.48 -5.00
C SER A 168 8.18 -21.77 -4.21
N ASP A 169 8.12 -22.90 -4.92
CA ASP A 169 8.53 -24.22 -4.43
C ASP A 169 10.05 -24.33 -4.25
N LYS A 170 10.82 -23.43 -4.87
CA LYS A 170 12.28 -23.37 -4.75
C LYS A 170 12.73 -21.99 -4.34
N GLN A 171 13.65 -21.94 -3.38
CA GLN A 171 14.32 -20.68 -3.06
C GLN A 171 15.13 -20.20 -4.27
N PRO A 172 14.89 -18.96 -4.77
CA PRO A 172 15.67 -18.41 -5.86
C PRO A 172 17.15 -18.27 -5.45
N LYS A 173 18.06 -18.54 -6.40
CA LYS A 173 19.51 -18.36 -6.18
C LYS A 173 19.88 -16.90 -6.02
N GLU A 174 19.24 -16.05 -6.81
CA GLU A 174 19.34 -14.60 -6.76
C GLU A 174 17.93 -14.05 -6.64
N ASN A 175 17.72 -13.14 -5.71
CA ASN A 175 16.43 -12.54 -5.46
C ASN A 175 16.45 -11.01 -5.48
N GLN A 176 17.64 -10.37 -5.42
CA GLN A 176 17.93 -8.93 -5.61
C GLN A 176 16.67 -8.03 -5.48
N GLY A 177 16.12 -7.93 -4.27
CA GLY A 177 14.93 -7.11 -3.98
C GLY A 177 13.68 -7.89 -3.57
N TYR A 178 13.55 -9.16 -3.96
CA TYR A 178 12.46 -10.04 -3.54
C TYR A 178 12.71 -10.73 -2.20
N LYS A 179 11.71 -10.72 -1.34
CA LYS A 179 11.57 -11.62 -0.20
C LYS A 179 10.97 -12.95 -0.69
N TRP A 180 11.59 -14.07 -0.35
CA TRP A 180 11.08 -15.39 -0.74
C TRP A 180 10.09 -15.93 0.28
N ILE A 181 8.99 -16.49 -0.21
CA ILE A 181 8.02 -17.29 0.57
C ILE A 181 7.95 -18.68 -0.06
N SER A 182 8.14 -19.71 0.76
CA SER A 182 7.93 -21.09 0.34
C SER A 182 6.45 -21.32 0.01
N ILE A 183 6.14 -21.88 -1.16
CA ILE A 183 4.76 -22.18 -1.58
C ILE A 183 4.03 -23.07 -0.56
N ASN A 184 4.77 -23.95 0.12
CA ASN A 184 4.24 -24.91 1.10
C ASN A 184 3.80 -24.25 2.41
N ASP A 185 4.22 -23.01 2.65
CA ASP A 185 3.85 -22.26 3.86
C ASP A 185 2.54 -21.49 3.66
N VAL A 186 2.11 -21.30 2.42
CA VAL A 186 0.95 -20.46 2.06
C VAL A 186 -0.18 -21.25 1.39
N VAL A 187 0.12 -22.28 0.59
CA VAL A 187 -0.90 -23.07 -0.10
C VAL A 187 -1.33 -24.26 0.77
N PRO A 188 -2.65 -24.52 0.90
CA PRO A 188 -3.17 -25.75 1.54
C PRO A 188 -2.53 -27.02 0.96
N LYS A 189 -2.16 -27.96 1.84
CA LYS A 189 -1.39 -29.17 1.49
C LYS A 189 -2.14 -30.10 0.52
N GLU A 190 -3.46 -29.98 0.46
CA GLU A 190 -4.33 -30.77 -0.40
C GLU A 190 -4.22 -30.34 -1.87
N ILE A 191 -3.72 -29.12 -2.14
CA ILE A 191 -3.54 -28.61 -3.50
C ILE A 191 -2.16 -29.02 -4.00
N THR A 192 -2.12 -30.06 -4.85
CA THR A 192 -0.86 -30.61 -5.39
C THR A 192 -0.57 -30.17 -6.83
N ASP A 193 -1.54 -29.60 -7.55
CA ASP A 193 -1.35 -29.14 -8.94
C ASP A 193 -0.64 -27.78 -8.97
N PRO A 194 0.53 -27.65 -9.63
CA PRO A 194 1.30 -26.40 -9.67
C PRO A 194 0.52 -25.19 -10.22
N THR A 195 -0.38 -25.41 -11.18
CA THR A 195 -1.20 -24.33 -11.73
C THR A 195 -2.18 -23.83 -10.68
N ARG A 196 -2.86 -24.73 -9.95
CA ARG A 196 -3.74 -24.37 -8.83
C ARG A 196 -2.98 -23.73 -7.68
N MET A 197 -1.76 -24.18 -7.37
CA MET A 197 -0.90 -23.52 -6.38
C MET A 197 -0.64 -22.06 -6.77
N ASN A 198 -0.24 -21.80 -8.02
CA ASN A 198 -0.08 -20.43 -8.50
C ASN A 198 -1.38 -19.62 -8.42
N ARG A 199 -2.51 -20.21 -8.86
CA ARG A 199 -3.82 -19.52 -8.81
C ARG A 199 -4.28 -19.22 -7.38
N PHE A 200 -3.98 -20.08 -6.42
CA PHE A 200 -4.23 -19.82 -5.01
C PHE A 200 -3.52 -18.54 -4.58
N CYS A 201 -2.20 -18.45 -4.81
CA CYS A 201 -1.42 -17.27 -4.43
C CYS A 201 -1.88 -16.01 -5.16
N LYS A 202 -2.21 -16.13 -6.46
CA LYS A 202 -2.69 -15.04 -7.31
C LYS A 202 -3.99 -14.42 -6.82
N ILE A 203 -4.93 -15.26 -6.38
CA ILE A 203 -6.32 -14.86 -6.08
C ILE A 203 -6.46 -14.52 -4.60
N ASN A 204 -5.89 -15.35 -3.72
CA ASN A 204 -6.04 -15.21 -2.27
C ASN A 204 -4.99 -14.28 -1.65
N ALA A 205 -4.75 -13.13 -2.28
CA ALA A 205 -3.79 -12.13 -1.77
C ALA A 205 -4.10 -11.70 -0.32
N HIS A 206 -5.38 -11.66 0.05
CA HIS A 206 -5.85 -11.35 1.40
C HIS A 206 -5.50 -12.41 2.45
N MET A 207 -5.22 -13.65 2.03
CA MET A 207 -4.70 -14.70 2.92
C MET A 207 -3.18 -14.66 2.98
N VAL A 208 -2.51 -14.38 1.85
CA VAL A 208 -1.05 -14.40 1.75
C VAL A 208 -0.42 -13.14 2.37
N PHE A 209 -1.07 -12.00 2.24
CA PHE A 209 -0.55 -10.68 2.63
C PHE A 209 -1.55 -9.86 3.46
N PRO A 210 -2.12 -10.41 4.56
CA PRO A 210 -3.17 -9.75 5.34
C PRO A 210 -2.74 -8.41 5.97
N GLN A 211 -1.43 -8.15 6.05
CA GLN A 211 -0.84 -6.93 6.62
C GLN A 211 -0.70 -5.77 5.63
N TYR A 212 -0.92 -6.00 4.33
CA TYR A 212 -0.79 -4.95 3.30
C TYR A 212 -2.17 -4.40 2.93
N ASP A 213 -2.25 -3.11 2.61
CA ASP A 213 -3.52 -2.50 2.17
C ASP A 213 -3.80 -2.84 0.70
N ARG A 214 -2.73 -2.98 -0.09
CA ARG A 214 -2.75 -3.08 -1.54
C ARG A 214 -1.86 -4.21 -2.04
N SER A 215 -2.23 -4.83 -3.15
CA SER A 215 -1.38 -5.83 -3.81
C SER A 215 -1.32 -5.65 -5.31
N ILE A 216 -0.15 -5.91 -5.89
CA ILE A 216 0.12 -6.05 -7.32
C ILE A 216 0.59 -7.50 -7.53
N TYR A 217 -0.25 -8.36 -8.07
CA TYR A 217 0.21 -9.65 -8.59
C TYR A 217 0.66 -9.48 -10.04
N PHE A 218 1.73 -10.17 -10.43
CA PHE A 218 2.12 -10.31 -11.83
C PHE A 218 2.63 -11.73 -12.13
N ASP A 219 2.38 -12.21 -13.35
CA ASP A 219 2.88 -13.50 -13.83
C ASP A 219 4.43 -13.49 -13.87
N GLY A 220 5.05 -14.66 -13.69
CA GLY A 220 6.50 -14.80 -13.49
C GLY A 220 7.37 -14.27 -14.64
N ASN A 221 6.80 -14.11 -15.83
CA ASN A 221 7.46 -13.60 -17.00
C ASN A 221 7.20 -12.11 -17.28
N ILE A 222 6.74 -11.37 -16.27
CA ILE A 222 6.47 -9.93 -16.37
C ILE A 222 7.44 -9.15 -15.46
N THR A 223 8.10 -8.16 -16.05
CA THR A 223 8.90 -7.16 -15.33
C THR A 223 8.09 -5.89 -15.14
N LEU A 224 7.97 -5.40 -13.90
CA LEU A 224 7.44 -4.06 -13.65
C LEU A 224 8.56 -3.03 -13.89
N LYS A 225 8.26 -1.97 -14.66
CA LYS A 225 9.20 -0.92 -15.08
C LYS A 225 8.97 0.43 -14.40
N LYS A 226 7.76 0.71 -13.92
CA LYS A 226 7.38 2.00 -13.30
C LYS A 226 6.39 1.81 -12.17
N ASN A 227 6.34 2.80 -11.27
CA ASN A 227 5.38 2.86 -10.17
C ASN A 227 3.92 2.87 -10.71
N LEU A 228 3.13 1.90 -10.27
CA LEU A 228 1.71 1.72 -10.56
C LEU A 228 0.76 2.39 -9.55
N ASP A 229 1.26 3.13 -8.55
CA ASP A 229 0.45 3.66 -7.44
C ASP A 229 -0.71 4.54 -7.93
N SER A 230 -0.46 5.31 -8.99
CA SER A 230 -1.48 6.18 -9.60
C SER A 230 -2.69 5.42 -10.19
N PHE A 231 -2.58 4.10 -10.41
CA PHE A 231 -3.71 3.28 -10.84
C PHE A 231 -4.61 2.90 -9.65
N PHE A 232 -4.11 2.86 -8.42
CA PHE A 232 -4.97 2.57 -7.25
C PHE A 232 -6.01 3.66 -7.03
N ASP A 233 -5.67 4.93 -7.32
CA ASP A 233 -6.60 6.05 -7.21
C ASP A 233 -7.73 6.01 -8.26
N LYS A 234 -7.56 5.20 -9.31
CA LYS A 234 -8.54 4.97 -10.38
C LYS A 234 -9.38 3.73 -10.16
N LEU A 235 -9.13 2.95 -9.10
CA LEU A 235 -9.94 1.77 -8.80
C LEU A 235 -11.39 2.18 -8.52
N THR A 236 -12.30 1.51 -9.20
CA THR A 236 -13.75 1.61 -9.00
C THR A 236 -14.14 1.08 -7.61
N ASP A 237 -15.44 1.03 -7.33
CA ASP A 237 -15.97 0.42 -6.12
C ASP A 237 -15.65 -1.08 -5.98
N LEU A 238 -15.35 -1.77 -7.09
CA LEU A 238 -14.90 -3.17 -7.10
C LEU A 238 -13.51 -3.37 -6.46
N LYS A 239 -12.68 -2.32 -6.46
CA LYS A 239 -11.30 -2.36 -5.94
C LYS A 239 -10.37 -3.38 -6.62
N ILE A 240 -10.65 -3.71 -7.88
CA ILE A 240 -9.84 -4.60 -8.71
C ILE A 240 -9.46 -3.89 -10.03
N GLY A 241 -8.19 -3.97 -10.39
CA GLY A 241 -7.66 -3.58 -11.68
C GLY A 241 -6.91 -4.73 -12.35
N VAL A 242 -6.96 -4.75 -13.67
CA VAL A 242 -6.38 -5.80 -14.52
C VAL A 242 -5.57 -5.17 -15.64
N ILE A 243 -4.59 -5.90 -16.17
CA ILE A 243 -3.68 -5.36 -17.19
C ILE A 243 -4.40 -4.85 -18.44
N GLY A 244 -5.47 -5.54 -18.87
CA GLY A 244 -6.02 -5.39 -20.21
C GLY A 244 -7.26 -6.24 -20.42
N GLU A 245 -8.11 -5.84 -21.36
CA GLU A 245 -9.18 -6.69 -21.86
C GLU A 245 -8.63 -7.85 -22.71
N ASN A 246 -9.27 -9.00 -22.60
CA ASN A 246 -9.05 -10.11 -23.50
C ASN A 246 -9.95 -9.94 -24.73
N GLY A 247 -9.34 -9.91 -25.92
CA GLY A 247 -10.04 -9.72 -27.20
C GLY A 247 -11.08 -10.79 -27.54
N MET A 248 -11.20 -11.87 -26.75
CA MET A 248 -12.34 -12.80 -26.86
C MET A 248 -13.67 -12.16 -26.44
N GLY A 249 -13.67 -11.23 -25.48
CA GLY A 249 -14.88 -10.55 -24.96
C GLY A 249 -15.91 -11.45 -24.28
N SER A 250 -15.69 -12.78 -24.29
CA SER A 250 -16.68 -13.78 -23.92
C SER A 250 -16.00 -15.01 -23.33
N LEU A 251 -16.50 -15.48 -22.18
CA LEU A 251 -16.02 -16.73 -21.59
C LEU A 251 -16.38 -17.96 -22.44
N TYR A 252 -17.42 -17.86 -23.27
CA TYR A 252 -17.83 -18.95 -24.17
C TYR A 252 -16.82 -19.12 -25.30
N ARG A 253 -16.41 -18.00 -25.91
CA ARG A 253 -15.36 -17.99 -26.94
C ARG A 253 -14.01 -18.43 -26.37
N GLU A 254 -13.69 -17.97 -25.16
CA GLU A 254 -12.49 -18.42 -24.44
C GLU A 254 -12.52 -19.92 -24.16
N GLY A 255 -13.66 -20.48 -23.72
CA GLY A 255 -13.85 -21.92 -23.54
C GLY A 255 -13.62 -22.69 -24.84
N ALA A 256 -14.22 -22.26 -25.96
CA ALA A 256 -14.00 -22.86 -27.27
C ALA A 256 -12.52 -22.83 -27.69
N ARG A 257 -11.84 -21.69 -27.48
CA ARG A 257 -10.41 -21.54 -27.74
C ARG A 257 -9.55 -22.48 -26.89
N LEU A 258 -9.88 -22.68 -25.62
CA LEU A 258 -9.13 -23.56 -24.74
C LEU A 258 -9.32 -25.04 -25.10
N MET A 259 -10.53 -25.44 -25.48
CA MET A 259 -10.82 -26.81 -25.96
C MET A 259 -10.08 -27.11 -27.26
N THR A 260 -10.08 -26.18 -28.22
CA THR A 260 -9.36 -26.35 -29.51
C THR A 260 -7.85 -26.39 -29.36
N GLN A 261 -7.29 -25.71 -28.36
CA GLN A 261 -5.86 -25.70 -28.06
C GLN A 261 -5.44 -26.80 -27.08
N ASN A 262 -6.36 -27.70 -26.69
CA ASN A 262 -6.12 -28.78 -25.72
C ASN A 262 -5.41 -28.33 -24.43
N ARG A 263 -5.71 -27.09 -23.99
CA ARG A 263 -5.04 -26.47 -22.84
C ARG A 263 -5.59 -26.94 -21.51
N GLU A 264 -6.70 -27.66 -21.51
CA GLU A 264 -7.38 -28.12 -20.32
C GLU A 264 -8.29 -29.30 -20.66
N ASN A 265 -8.78 -30.01 -19.63
CA ASN A 265 -9.78 -31.04 -19.85
C ASN A 265 -11.05 -30.47 -20.51
N THR A 266 -11.28 -30.87 -21.77
CA THR A 266 -12.42 -30.42 -22.60
C THR A 266 -13.77 -30.72 -21.97
N GLU A 267 -13.94 -31.88 -21.33
CA GLU A 267 -15.21 -32.25 -20.67
C GLU A 267 -15.48 -31.35 -19.46
N MET A 268 -14.44 -31.01 -18.69
CA MET A 268 -14.53 -30.09 -17.56
C MET A 268 -14.92 -28.68 -18.03
N ILE A 269 -14.27 -28.15 -19.07
CA ILE A 269 -14.64 -26.86 -19.66
C ILE A 269 -16.09 -26.89 -20.11
N TYR A 270 -16.49 -27.94 -20.85
CA TYR A 270 -17.86 -28.05 -21.37
C TYR A 270 -18.88 -27.98 -20.23
N LYS A 271 -18.69 -28.76 -19.16
CA LYS A 271 -19.59 -28.77 -17.99
C LYS A 271 -19.62 -27.41 -17.27
N GLN A 272 -18.47 -26.76 -17.11
CA GLN A 272 -18.39 -25.42 -16.50
C GLN A 272 -19.16 -24.38 -17.33
N ILE A 273 -18.94 -24.36 -18.64
CA ILE A 273 -19.62 -23.44 -19.56
C ILE A 273 -21.12 -23.71 -19.60
N GLU A 274 -21.54 -24.99 -19.66
CA GLU A 274 -22.94 -25.37 -19.63
C GLU A 274 -23.62 -24.91 -18.33
N HIS A 275 -22.93 -25.05 -17.19
CA HIS A 275 -23.42 -24.57 -15.91
C HIS A 275 -23.61 -23.04 -15.91
N TYR A 276 -22.61 -22.28 -16.34
CA TYR A 276 -22.69 -20.81 -16.41
C TYR A 276 -23.80 -20.33 -17.36
N TRP A 277 -23.99 -21.04 -18.48
CA TRP A 277 -25.07 -20.76 -19.42
C TRP A 277 -26.45 -20.99 -18.80
N LYS A 278 -26.65 -22.12 -18.10
CA LYS A 278 -27.91 -22.44 -17.41
C LYS A 278 -28.24 -21.42 -16.31
N ASP A 279 -27.21 -20.82 -15.70
CA ASP A 279 -27.36 -19.76 -14.72
C ASP A 279 -27.82 -18.42 -15.33
N GLY A 280 -27.65 -18.22 -16.65
CA GLY A 280 -28.04 -17.00 -17.37
C GLY A 280 -26.87 -16.06 -17.69
N MET A 281 -25.63 -16.54 -17.65
CA MET A 281 -24.45 -15.73 -17.94
C MET A 281 -24.49 -15.12 -19.36
N PRO A 282 -24.40 -13.79 -19.51
CA PRO A 282 -24.42 -13.13 -20.81
C PRO A 282 -23.25 -13.54 -21.70
N GLU A 283 -23.48 -13.64 -23.01
CA GLU A 283 -22.45 -14.02 -23.98
C GLU A 283 -21.31 -13.00 -24.06
N GLU A 284 -21.64 -11.71 -24.10
CA GLU A 284 -20.72 -10.58 -24.29
C GLU A 284 -20.53 -9.77 -23.00
N PHE A 285 -20.30 -10.44 -21.87
CA PHE A 285 -20.08 -9.75 -20.60
C PHE A 285 -18.70 -9.08 -20.51
N GLY A 286 -17.70 -9.61 -21.22
CA GLY A 286 -16.31 -9.20 -21.10
C GLY A 286 -15.39 -10.36 -20.69
N SER A 287 -14.10 -10.17 -20.94
CA SER A 287 -13.03 -11.06 -20.50
C SER A 287 -11.75 -10.24 -20.34
N TRP A 288 -10.85 -10.67 -19.45
CA TRP A 288 -9.66 -9.90 -19.09
C TRP A 288 -8.41 -10.76 -19.04
N PHE A 289 -7.27 -10.11 -19.28
CA PHE A 289 -5.97 -10.65 -18.95
C PHE A 289 -5.68 -10.37 -17.48
N CYS A 290 -5.54 -11.43 -16.70
CA CYS A 290 -5.25 -11.33 -15.26
C CYS A 290 -3.75 -11.50 -14.99
N SER A 291 -2.88 -11.26 -15.97
CA SER A 291 -1.43 -11.45 -15.83
C SER A 291 -0.78 -10.34 -14.98
N ILE A 292 -1.43 -9.18 -14.85
CA ILE A 292 -1.23 -8.24 -13.74
C ILE A 292 -2.59 -8.01 -13.07
N LEU A 293 -2.62 -8.03 -11.73
CA LEU A 293 -3.81 -7.72 -10.92
C LEU A 293 -3.46 -6.70 -9.83
N LEU A 294 -4.14 -5.56 -9.84
CA LEU A 294 -4.09 -4.53 -8.79
C LEU A 294 -5.31 -4.66 -7.89
N ARG A 295 -5.12 -4.67 -6.58
CA ARG A 295 -6.22 -4.84 -5.63
C ARG A 295 -6.01 -4.07 -4.33
N GLU A 296 -7.08 -3.50 -3.80
CA GLU A 296 -7.21 -3.27 -2.36
C GLU A 296 -7.78 -4.56 -1.73
N HIS A 297 -6.93 -5.58 -1.62
CA HIS A 297 -7.38 -6.97 -1.45
C HIS A 297 -8.04 -7.27 -0.10
N ASN A 298 -7.84 -6.41 0.91
CA ASN A 298 -8.53 -6.49 2.20
C ASN A 298 -9.85 -5.71 2.24
N ASN A 299 -10.19 -4.97 1.18
CA ASN A 299 -11.52 -4.38 1.04
C ASN A 299 -12.58 -5.50 0.92
N LEU A 300 -13.69 -5.35 1.64
CA LEU A 300 -14.75 -6.38 1.71
C LEU A 300 -15.27 -6.80 0.32
N LYS A 301 -15.44 -5.85 -0.61
CA LYS A 301 -15.93 -6.12 -1.97
C LYS A 301 -14.92 -6.91 -2.80
N CYS A 302 -13.66 -6.48 -2.80
CA CYS A 302 -12.60 -7.22 -3.48
C CYS A 302 -12.44 -8.62 -2.88
N LYS A 303 -12.48 -8.73 -1.55
CA LYS A 303 -12.31 -10.00 -0.85
C LYS A 303 -13.39 -11.00 -1.22
N GLU A 304 -14.66 -10.59 -1.21
CA GLU A 304 -15.80 -11.41 -1.62
C GLU A 304 -15.64 -11.93 -3.06
N ILE A 305 -15.20 -11.07 -3.99
CA ILE A 305 -14.94 -11.47 -5.38
C ILE A 305 -13.77 -12.45 -5.49
N MET A 306 -12.68 -12.26 -4.73
CA MET A 306 -11.56 -13.20 -4.73
C MET A 306 -11.94 -14.57 -4.13
N GLU A 307 -12.72 -14.58 -3.04
CA GLU A 307 -13.21 -15.82 -2.42
C GLU A 307 -14.13 -16.59 -3.37
N ASN A 308 -15.14 -15.91 -3.95
CA ASN A 308 -16.02 -16.51 -4.96
C ASN A 308 -15.26 -17.01 -6.20
N TRP A 309 -14.23 -16.28 -6.64
CA TRP A 309 -13.38 -16.71 -7.76
C TRP A 309 -12.57 -17.95 -7.44
N TRP A 310 -12.02 -18.03 -6.23
CA TRP A 310 -11.29 -19.20 -5.78
C TRP A 310 -12.20 -20.44 -5.67
N GLU A 311 -13.43 -20.27 -5.18
CA GLU A 311 -14.42 -21.35 -5.13
C GLU A 311 -14.74 -21.91 -6.52
N GLU A 312 -14.95 -21.04 -7.51
CA GLU A 312 -15.22 -21.46 -8.89
C GLU A 312 -14.05 -22.22 -9.51
N LEU A 313 -12.81 -21.78 -9.24
CA LEU A 313 -11.64 -22.53 -9.65
C LEU A 313 -11.57 -23.90 -8.97
N CYS A 314 -11.89 -23.99 -7.67
CA CYS A 314 -11.92 -25.27 -6.95
C CYS A 314 -12.94 -26.25 -7.55
N ARG A 315 -14.10 -25.76 -7.98
CA ARG A 315 -15.18 -26.57 -8.56
C ARG A 315 -14.89 -27.03 -9.99
N TRP A 316 -14.27 -26.17 -10.79
CA TRP A 316 -14.19 -26.34 -12.24
C TRP A 316 -12.75 -26.40 -12.77
N SER A 317 -12.57 -25.96 -14.02
CA SER A 317 -11.26 -25.90 -14.65
C SER A 317 -10.33 -24.92 -13.91
N ARG A 318 -9.02 -25.13 -14.02
CA ARG A 318 -7.99 -24.23 -13.46
C ARG A 318 -7.77 -22.96 -14.31
N ARG A 319 -8.72 -22.63 -15.22
CA ARG A 319 -8.63 -21.52 -16.17
C ARG A 319 -9.33 -20.29 -15.61
N ASP A 320 -8.54 -19.42 -15.01
CA ASP A 320 -8.96 -18.20 -14.32
C ASP A 320 -9.72 -17.21 -15.24
N GLN A 321 -9.42 -17.21 -16.55
CA GLN A 321 -10.12 -16.39 -17.55
C GLN A 321 -11.56 -16.84 -17.86
N ILE A 322 -11.96 -18.07 -17.49
CA ILE A 322 -13.34 -18.55 -17.64
C ILE A 322 -14.18 -18.14 -16.42
N SER A 323 -13.68 -18.36 -15.21
CA SER A 323 -14.44 -18.14 -13.97
C SER A 323 -14.52 -16.67 -13.57
N PHE A 324 -13.50 -15.84 -13.87
CA PHE A 324 -13.48 -14.45 -13.42
C PHE A 324 -14.67 -13.63 -13.93
N PRO A 325 -15.02 -13.64 -15.24
CA PRO A 325 -16.18 -12.90 -15.73
C PRO A 325 -17.50 -13.40 -15.13
N TYR A 326 -17.64 -14.71 -14.94
CA TYR A 326 -18.83 -15.28 -14.30
C TYR A 326 -19.00 -14.79 -12.86
N VAL A 327 -17.93 -14.76 -12.08
CA VAL A 327 -17.97 -14.30 -10.67
C VAL A 327 -18.37 -12.84 -10.58
N LEU A 328 -17.81 -11.98 -11.44
CA LEU A 328 -18.18 -10.56 -11.49
C LEU A 328 -19.67 -10.39 -11.79
N TRP A 329 -20.16 -11.05 -12.85
CA TRP A 329 -21.58 -11.03 -13.23
C TRP A 329 -22.50 -11.53 -12.10
N LYS A 330 -22.15 -12.66 -11.48
CA LYS A 330 -22.95 -13.28 -10.41
C LYS A 330 -23.08 -12.38 -9.18
N ASN A 331 -22.09 -11.52 -8.95
CA ASN A 331 -22.06 -10.55 -7.86
C ASN A 331 -22.60 -9.17 -8.27
N GLY A 332 -23.19 -9.05 -9.47
CA GLY A 332 -23.88 -7.83 -9.92
C GLY A 332 -22.96 -6.73 -10.46
N TYR A 333 -21.69 -7.02 -10.70
CA TYR A 333 -20.76 -6.11 -11.36
C TYR A 333 -20.91 -6.15 -12.87
N SER A 334 -20.57 -5.05 -13.54
CA SER A 334 -20.47 -4.95 -14.99
C SER A 334 -19.02 -4.90 -15.45
N LYS A 335 -18.82 -4.81 -16.76
CA LYS A 335 -17.50 -4.72 -17.38
C LYS A 335 -16.76 -3.45 -16.93
N GLU A 336 -17.49 -2.34 -16.82
CA GLU A 336 -17.00 -1.00 -16.49
C GLU A 336 -16.51 -0.90 -15.04
N ASP A 337 -16.94 -1.82 -14.18
CA ASP A 337 -16.47 -1.89 -12.80
C ASP A 337 -15.05 -2.42 -12.70
N VAL A 338 -14.51 -3.10 -13.73
CA VAL A 338 -13.13 -3.57 -13.72
C VAL A 338 -12.22 -2.49 -14.29
N LEU A 339 -11.29 -1.98 -13.48
CA LEU A 339 -10.29 -1.03 -13.98
C LEU A 339 -9.36 -1.76 -14.97
N VAL A 340 -9.27 -1.26 -16.20
CA VAL A 340 -8.30 -1.72 -17.20
C VAL A 340 -7.11 -0.77 -17.22
N LEU A 341 -5.91 -1.29 -17.03
CA LEU A 341 -4.68 -0.50 -16.95
C LEU A 341 -4.17 -0.05 -18.32
N GLU A 342 -4.34 -0.89 -19.34
CA GLU A 342 -3.93 -0.62 -20.72
C GLU A 342 -5.05 -1.03 -21.69
N GLU A 343 -5.69 -0.03 -22.32
CA GLU A 343 -6.82 -0.24 -23.23
C GLU A 343 -6.39 -0.89 -24.55
N GLU A 344 -5.15 -0.64 -25.02
CA GLU A 344 -4.63 -1.21 -26.27
C GLU A 344 -3.82 -2.50 -26.07
N PHE A 345 -3.93 -3.13 -24.90
CA PHE A 345 -3.07 -4.24 -24.48
C PHE A 345 -3.00 -5.40 -25.48
N SER A 346 -4.12 -5.72 -26.14
CA SER A 346 -4.18 -6.80 -27.14
C SER A 346 -3.27 -6.59 -28.36
N ARG A 347 -2.77 -5.36 -28.57
CA ARG A 347 -1.90 -4.98 -29.70
C ARG A 347 -0.43 -4.89 -29.32
N TYR A 348 -0.12 -4.51 -28.08
CA TYR A 348 1.24 -4.28 -27.62
C TYR A 348 1.45 -4.96 -26.26
N PHE A 349 2.15 -6.11 -26.27
CA PHE A 349 2.57 -6.83 -25.06
C PHE A 349 3.71 -6.09 -24.30
N GLU A 350 3.84 -4.80 -24.51
CA GLU A 350 4.85 -3.91 -23.95
C GLU A 350 4.22 -2.53 -23.79
N CYS A 351 4.46 -1.91 -22.64
CA CYS A 351 4.12 -0.51 -22.41
C CYS A 351 5.19 0.14 -21.51
N ASP A 352 4.95 1.39 -21.16
CA ASP A 352 5.83 2.17 -20.30
C ASP A 352 5.97 1.60 -18.88
N TYR A 353 5.01 0.81 -18.42
CA TYR A 353 4.89 0.36 -17.03
C TYR A 353 5.36 -1.07 -16.79
N TRP A 354 5.39 -1.93 -17.83
CA TRP A 354 5.83 -3.31 -17.72
C TRP A 354 6.37 -3.86 -19.03
N HIS A 355 7.12 -4.94 -18.93
CA HIS A 355 7.61 -5.72 -20.07
C HIS A 355 7.20 -7.18 -19.93
N TRP A 356 6.74 -7.77 -21.02
CA TRP A 356 6.33 -9.18 -21.05
C TRP A 356 7.35 -10.03 -21.79
N GLU A 357 8.06 -10.88 -21.04
CA GLU A 357 8.94 -11.89 -21.61
C GLU A 357 8.11 -13.05 -22.17
N LYS A 358 7.99 -13.15 -23.50
CA LYS A 358 7.12 -14.16 -24.15
C LYS A 358 7.58 -15.62 -24.01
N LYS A 359 8.67 -15.89 -23.31
CA LYS A 359 9.26 -17.23 -23.18
C LYS A 359 8.92 -17.81 -21.81
N HIS A 360 8.35 -19.00 -21.81
CA HIS A 360 8.23 -19.85 -20.62
C HIS A 360 9.22 -21.02 -20.76
N LYS A 361 9.66 -21.60 -19.65
CA LYS A 361 10.52 -22.80 -19.69
C LYS A 361 9.75 -24.06 -20.07
N ILE A 362 8.49 -24.12 -19.69
CA ILE A 362 7.62 -25.27 -19.97
C ILE A 362 6.80 -24.96 -21.22
N ILE A 363 6.91 -25.84 -22.21
CA ILE A 363 6.05 -25.81 -23.39
C ILE A 363 4.62 -26.01 -22.91
N ARG A 364 3.75 -25.02 -23.14
CA ARG A 364 2.30 -25.17 -22.92
C ARG A 364 1.86 -26.37 -23.76
N LEU A 365 1.42 -27.45 -23.11
CA LEU A 365 0.97 -28.67 -23.77
C LEU A 365 0.08 -28.33 -24.97
N ALA A 366 0.41 -28.94 -26.11
CA ALA A 366 -0.30 -28.81 -27.38
C ALA A 366 -1.65 -29.54 -27.36
#